data_AF-K1PF57-F1
#
_entry.id   AF-K1PF57-F1
#
_cell.length_a   1.000
_cell.length_b   1.000
_cell.length_c   1.000
_cell.angle_alpha   90.00
_cell.angle_beta   90.00
_cell.angle_gamma   90.00
#
_symmetry.space_group_name_H-M   'P 1'
#
loop_
_entity.id
_entity.type
_entity.pdbx_description
1 polymer ?
#
loop_
_entity_poly.entity_id
_entity_poly.type
_entity_poly.pdbx_seq_one_letter_code
_entity_poly.pdbx_strand_id
1 'polypeptide(L)'
;MQEIDKAEKLPETKNNSIVYTRWGKKTCPSNAELVQSGYTGGSWYDHKGAAVDPLCLPRDPEWGIYSDGDNGGRAFVHGAEYQTHSSPGYLRTLYQHDVPCAVCLRRNRSVVKMFPARKTCYKGWKLEFHGYLMAGYHDHQAGTMYTCVDEHPDTLHGGHADKNGRLFYQAEARCGSLKCPPYVEGRELVCAVCSKE
;
A
#
# COMPACT_ATOMS: atom_id res chain seq x y z
N MET A 1 -31.40 -43.50 33.99
CA MET A 1 -31.25 -42.06 34.24
C MET A 1 -29.83 -41.72 33.86
N GLN A 2 -29.69 -41.09 32.69
CA GLN A 2 -28.56 -40.30 32.14
C GLN A 2 -27.15 -40.46 32.74
N GLU A 3 -26.20 -40.98 31.94
CA GLU A 3 -24.87 -40.37 31.84
C GLU A 3 -24.78 -39.70 30.46
N ILE A 4 -24.58 -38.39 30.45
CA ILE A 4 -24.35 -37.60 29.24
C ILE A 4 -22.93 -37.10 29.35
N ASP A 5 -22.03 -37.63 28.53
CA ASP A 5 -20.67 -37.13 28.37
C ASP A 5 -20.70 -35.64 28.03
N LYS A 6 -20.26 -34.80 28.97
CA LYS A 6 -19.87 -33.42 28.67
C LYS A 6 -18.50 -33.46 28.03
N ALA A 7 -18.48 -33.53 26.70
CA ALA A 7 -17.30 -33.12 25.96
C ALA A 7 -17.01 -31.65 26.29
N GLU A 8 -15.94 -31.39 27.04
CA GLU A 8 -15.36 -30.05 27.16
C GLU A 8 -14.94 -29.60 25.76
N LYS A 9 -15.67 -28.63 25.20
CA LYS A 9 -15.19 -27.91 24.03
C LYS A 9 -13.94 -27.13 24.44
N LEU A 10 -12.76 -27.65 24.08
CA LEU A 10 -11.54 -26.85 23.98
C LEU A 10 -11.89 -25.57 23.21
N PRO A 11 -11.42 -24.39 23.66
CA PRO A 11 -11.67 -23.16 22.92
C PRO A 11 -11.07 -23.32 21.53
N GLU A 12 -11.91 -23.30 20.49
CA GLU A 12 -11.44 -23.17 19.12
C GLU A 12 -10.56 -21.92 19.07
N THR A 13 -9.25 -22.12 18.95
CA THR A 13 -8.34 -21.05 18.59
C THR A 13 -8.77 -20.58 17.22
N LYS A 14 -9.50 -19.46 17.17
CA LYS A 14 -9.85 -18.80 15.90
C LYS A 14 -8.55 -18.45 15.18
N ASN A 15 -8.12 -19.31 14.27
CA ASN A 15 -6.94 -19.13 13.42
C ASN A 15 -7.19 -18.11 12.31
N ASN A 16 -7.93 -17.04 12.60
CA ASN A 16 -8.20 -16.01 11.62
C ASN A 16 -6.93 -15.21 11.41
N SER A 17 -6.53 -15.09 10.14
CA SER A 17 -5.38 -14.31 9.73
C SER A 17 -5.80 -13.39 8.59
N ILE A 18 -5.19 -12.21 8.56
CA ILE A 18 -5.29 -11.28 7.44
C ILE A 18 -3.93 -11.19 6.75
N VAL A 19 -3.96 -10.83 5.48
CA VAL A 19 -2.79 -10.39 4.73
C VAL A 19 -3.01 -8.95 4.30
N TYR A 20 -1.96 -8.13 4.40
CA TYR A 20 -1.97 -6.76 3.89
C TYR A 20 -0.59 -6.39 3.36
N THR A 21 -0.55 -5.43 2.42
CA THR A 21 0.70 -4.86 1.93
C THR A 21 1.01 -3.56 2.66
N ARG A 22 2.22 -3.47 3.19
CA ARG A 22 2.80 -2.24 3.74
C ARG A 22 3.64 -1.57 2.66
N TRP A 23 3.04 -0.57 2.02
CA TRP A 23 3.67 0.17 0.93
C TRP A 23 4.70 1.15 1.44
N GLY A 24 5.82 1.24 0.73
CA GLY A 24 6.96 2.07 1.09
C GLY A 24 7.85 1.47 2.18
N LYS A 25 7.68 0.20 2.57
CA LYS A 25 8.57 -0.47 3.55
C LYS A 25 9.08 -1.78 3.03
N LYS A 26 10.28 -2.18 3.49
CA LYS A 26 10.87 -3.49 3.21
C LYS A 26 10.50 -4.55 4.27
N THR A 27 9.91 -4.13 5.38
CA THR A 27 9.64 -4.98 6.56
C THR A 27 8.23 -4.78 7.12
N CYS A 28 7.72 -5.84 7.77
CA CYS A 28 6.47 -5.79 8.51
C CYS A 28 6.66 -5.23 9.93
N PRO A 29 5.58 -4.73 10.57
CA PRO A 29 5.61 -4.42 12.00
C PRO A 29 5.99 -5.66 12.83
N SER A 30 6.54 -5.45 14.02
CA SER A 30 7.07 -6.55 14.87
C SER A 30 6.04 -7.60 15.29
N ASN A 31 4.75 -7.28 15.19
CA ASN A 31 3.66 -8.19 15.49
C ASN A 31 3.12 -8.92 14.25
N ALA A 32 3.66 -8.68 13.06
CA ALA A 32 3.26 -9.33 11.82
C ALA A 32 4.44 -10.11 11.22
N GLU A 33 4.12 -11.22 10.57
CA GLU A 33 5.07 -12.06 9.85
C GLU A 33 5.33 -11.46 8.46
N LEU A 34 6.60 -11.34 8.07
CA LEU A 34 6.98 -10.94 6.72
C LEU A 34 6.82 -12.13 5.78
N VAL A 35 5.84 -12.05 4.88
CA VAL A 35 5.61 -13.06 3.83
C VAL A 35 6.52 -12.79 2.64
N GLN A 36 6.62 -11.53 2.22
CA GLN A 36 7.38 -11.12 1.04
C GLN A 36 7.90 -9.70 1.21
N SER A 37 9.17 -9.47 0.85
CA SER A 37 9.73 -8.13 0.65
C SER A 37 10.01 -7.94 -0.83
N GLY A 38 9.65 -6.79 -1.40
CA GLY A 38 9.54 -6.65 -2.84
C GLY A 38 9.74 -5.25 -3.38
N TYR A 39 9.45 -5.14 -4.68
CA TYR A 39 9.44 -3.92 -5.46
C TYR A 39 8.00 -3.51 -5.72
N THR A 40 7.63 -2.25 -5.45
CA THR A 40 6.32 -1.77 -5.87
C THR A 40 6.34 -1.56 -7.37
N GLY A 41 5.35 -2.11 -8.06
CA GLY A 41 5.17 -1.93 -9.49
C GLY A 41 3.75 -1.53 -9.86
N GLY A 42 3.55 -1.22 -11.13
CA GLY A 42 2.25 -0.93 -11.72
C GLY A 42 2.39 -0.35 -13.13
N SER A 43 1.32 0.23 -13.66
CA SER A 43 1.36 0.79 -15.01
C SER A 43 2.14 2.11 -15.10
N TRP A 44 2.68 2.37 -16.30
CA TRP A 44 3.22 3.67 -16.69
C TRP A 44 2.16 4.76 -16.53
N TYR A 45 2.57 5.91 -16.01
CA TYR A 45 1.66 7.01 -15.67
C TYR A 45 0.83 7.55 -16.86
N ASP A 46 1.28 7.37 -18.09
CA ASP A 46 0.62 7.93 -19.29
C ASP A 46 -0.08 6.88 -20.19
N HIS A 47 -0.10 5.62 -19.77
CA HIS A 47 -0.76 4.57 -20.55
C HIS A 47 -2.28 4.58 -20.34
N LYS A 48 -3.05 4.82 -21.42
CA LYS A 48 -4.52 4.81 -21.38
C LYS A 48 -5.14 3.46 -21.02
N GLY A 49 -4.44 2.36 -21.32
CA GLY A 49 -4.83 0.99 -20.95
C GLY A 49 -4.27 0.54 -19.59
N ALA A 50 -3.84 1.48 -18.74
CA ALA A 50 -3.21 1.19 -17.46
C ALA A 50 -4.14 0.46 -16.47
N ALA A 51 -3.54 -0.44 -15.70
CA ALA A 51 -4.14 -0.99 -14.49
C ALA A 51 -3.97 0.00 -13.33
N VAL A 52 -5.01 0.13 -12.49
CA VAL A 52 -5.05 1.12 -11.41
C VAL A 52 -4.33 0.66 -10.13
N ASP A 53 -4.23 -0.65 -9.93
CA ASP A 53 -3.71 -1.26 -8.71
C ASP A 53 -2.17 -1.32 -8.72
N PRO A 54 -1.50 -1.03 -7.59
CA PRO A 54 -0.09 -1.33 -7.40
C PRO A 54 0.11 -2.82 -7.14
N LEU A 55 1.25 -3.34 -7.57
CA LEU A 55 1.70 -4.70 -7.33
C LEU A 55 2.87 -4.67 -6.35
N CYS A 56 2.93 -5.67 -5.46
CA CYS A 56 4.14 -5.94 -4.69
C CYS A 56 4.86 -7.13 -5.33
N LEU A 57 5.85 -6.83 -6.18
CA LEU A 57 6.59 -7.82 -6.96
C LEU A 57 7.68 -8.46 -6.11
N PRO A 58 7.87 -9.79 -6.16
CA PRO A 58 8.92 -10.47 -5.40
C PRO A 58 10.31 -10.08 -5.89
N ARG A 59 11.32 -10.26 -5.04
CA ARG A 59 12.72 -10.03 -5.41
C ARG A 59 13.27 -11.16 -6.29
N ASP A 60 12.62 -12.30 -6.25
CA ASP A 60 12.91 -13.58 -6.87
C ASP A 60 11.73 -14.01 -7.75
N PRO A 61 11.55 -13.40 -8.94
CA PRO A 61 10.44 -13.74 -9.82
C PRO A 61 10.60 -15.13 -10.44
N GLU A 62 9.48 -15.83 -10.59
CA GLU A 62 9.38 -17.07 -11.36
C GLU A 62 8.82 -16.80 -12.76
N TRP A 63 9.24 -17.60 -13.74
CA TRP A 63 8.86 -17.43 -15.13
C TRP A 63 8.18 -18.68 -15.69
N GLY A 64 7.06 -18.51 -16.37
CA GLY A 64 6.34 -19.56 -17.08
C GLY A 64 6.84 -19.71 -18.53
N ILE A 65 5.90 -19.72 -19.49
CA ILE A 65 6.23 -19.67 -20.93
C ILE A 65 6.47 -18.21 -21.31
N TYR A 66 7.69 -17.87 -21.72
CA TYR A 66 8.05 -16.51 -22.11
C TYR A 66 8.93 -16.47 -23.36
N SER A 67 8.95 -15.30 -23.98
CA SER A 67 9.88 -14.90 -25.02
C SER A 67 10.37 -13.50 -24.67
N ASP A 68 11.68 -13.29 -24.67
CA ASP A 68 12.25 -11.98 -24.38
C ASP A 68 11.94 -10.98 -25.50
N GLY A 69 11.80 -9.71 -25.14
CA GLY A 69 11.53 -8.60 -26.07
C GLY A 69 10.13 -8.00 -25.95
N ASP A 70 9.90 -6.93 -26.71
CA ASP A 70 8.63 -6.20 -26.75
C ASP A 70 7.84 -6.54 -28.01
N ASN A 71 6.64 -7.12 -27.81
CA ASN A 71 5.70 -7.44 -28.88
C ASN A 71 4.64 -6.35 -29.08
N GLY A 72 4.77 -5.19 -28.42
CA GLY A 72 4.04 -3.93 -28.63
C GLY A 72 2.56 -3.91 -28.20
N GLY A 73 1.88 -5.04 -28.23
CA GLY A 73 0.45 -5.17 -27.92
C GLY A 73 0.13 -5.70 -26.52
N ARG A 74 1.09 -5.70 -25.59
CA ARG A 74 0.94 -6.30 -24.25
C ARG A 74 0.79 -5.22 -23.17
N ALA A 75 0.25 -5.62 -22.02
CA ALA A 75 0.28 -4.78 -20.82
C ALA A 75 1.71 -4.72 -20.26
N PHE A 76 2.06 -3.57 -19.67
CA PHE A 76 3.37 -3.33 -19.08
C PHE A 76 3.28 -3.14 -17.57
N VAL A 77 4.29 -3.65 -16.87
CA VAL A 77 4.51 -3.41 -15.44
C VAL A 77 5.85 -2.70 -15.28
N HIS A 78 5.81 -1.52 -14.68
CA HIS A 78 6.95 -0.67 -14.38
C HIS A 78 7.19 -0.64 -12.87
N GLY A 79 8.41 -0.29 -12.45
CA GLY A 79 8.69 0.05 -11.05
C GLY A 79 7.95 1.32 -10.63
N ALA A 80 7.85 1.56 -9.33
CA ALA A 80 7.20 2.75 -8.79
C ALA A 80 8.18 3.73 -8.15
N GLU A 81 7.88 5.03 -8.25
CA GLU A 81 8.72 6.14 -7.75
C GLU A 81 7.92 7.09 -6.86
N TYR A 82 8.57 7.62 -5.83
CA TYR A 82 8.03 8.74 -5.05
C TYR A 82 8.19 10.05 -5.81
N GLN A 83 7.09 10.77 -5.98
CA GLN A 83 7.04 12.09 -6.60
C GLN A 83 6.76 13.15 -5.53
N THR A 84 7.75 13.37 -4.66
CA THR A 84 7.64 14.19 -3.44
C THR A 84 8.44 15.49 -3.47
N HIS A 85 8.83 16.00 -4.66
CA HIS A 85 9.64 17.22 -4.78
C HIS A 85 8.99 18.45 -4.10
N SER A 86 7.65 18.52 -4.08
CA SER A 86 6.86 19.57 -3.43
C SER A 86 6.47 19.24 -1.98
N SER A 87 6.76 18.03 -1.50
CA SER A 87 6.37 17.59 -0.16
C SER A 87 7.18 18.30 0.94
N PRO A 88 6.59 18.55 2.12
CA PRO A 88 7.31 19.16 3.24
C PRO A 88 8.27 18.17 3.94
N GLY A 89 9.30 18.73 4.60
CA GLY A 89 10.17 17.99 5.51
C GLY A 89 11.02 16.90 4.84
N TYR A 90 11.20 15.77 5.52
CA TYR A 90 12.02 14.65 5.03
C TYR A 90 11.41 13.96 3.81
N LEU A 91 10.10 14.07 3.57
CA LEU A 91 9.49 13.43 2.40
C LEU A 91 10.08 13.94 1.09
N ARG A 92 10.53 15.20 1.04
CA ARG A 92 11.21 15.77 -0.12
C ARG A 92 12.47 15.02 -0.51
N THR A 93 13.16 14.42 0.45
CA THR A 93 14.39 13.65 0.19
C THR A 93 14.11 12.30 -0.48
N LEU A 94 12.84 11.89 -0.57
CA LEU A 94 12.43 10.66 -1.25
C LEU A 94 12.20 10.87 -2.75
N TYR A 95 12.25 12.10 -3.26
CA TYR A 95 11.96 12.38 -4.66
C TYR A 95 12.78 11.50 -5.62
N GLN A 96 12.09 10.90 -6.59
CA GLN A 96 12.63 9.95 -7.57
C GLN A 96 13.16 8.64 -6.99
N HIS A 97 12.96 8.38 -5.69
CA HIS A 97 13.33 7.09 -5.13
C HIS A 97 12.32 5.99 -5.44
N ASP A 98 12.84 4.80 -5.77
CA ASP A 98 12.02 3.63 -6.01
C ASP A 98 11.33 3.16 -4.71
N VAL A 99 10.07 2.74 -4.83
CA VAL A 99 9.17 2.41 -3.71
C VAL A 99 9.23 0.91 -3.38
N PRO A 100 9.74 0.49 -2.20
CA PRO A 100 9.67 -0.89 -1.76
C PRO A 100 8.28 -1.25 -1.23
N CYS A 101 8.01 -2.55 -1.08
CA CYS A 101 6.80 -3.05 -0.45
C CYS A 101 7.10 -4.27 0.42
N ALA A 102 6.22 -4.53 1.39
CA ALA A 102 6.25 -5.73 2.21
C ALA A 102 4.83 -6.31 2.33
N VAL A 103 4.67 -7.59 2.03
CA VAL A 103 3.43 -8.34 2.29
C VAL A 103 3.52 -8.94 3.69
N CYS A 104 2.53 -8.63 4.53
CA CYS A 104 2.51 -8.94 5.95
C CYS A 104 1.33 -9.84 6.30
N LEU A 105 1.59 -10.90 7.06
CA LEU A 105 0.58 -11.76 7.63
C LEU A 105 0.39 -11.45 9.12
N ARG A 106 -0.86 -11.16 9.50
CA ARG A 106 -1.21 -10.86 10.90
C ARG A 106 -2.23 -11.87 11.40
N ARG A 107 -1.83 -12.63 12.41
CA ARG A 107 -2.69 -13.63 13.10
C ARG A 107 -3.66 -12.96 14.07
N ASN A 108 -4.68 -13.72 14.44
CA ASN A 108 -5.76 -13.31 15.35
C ASN A 108 -6.47 -12.06 14.84
N ARG A 109 -6.74 -11.97 13.54
CA ARG A 109 -7.46 -10.87 12.90
C ARG A 109 -8.33 -11.43 11.79
N SER A 110 -9.51 -10.86 11.59
CA SER A 110 -10.48 -11.32 10.60
C SER A 110 -10.62 -10.37 9.42
N VAL A 111 -10.36 -9.08 9.60
CA VAL A 111 -10.50 -8.07 8.53
C VAL A 111 -9.41 -7.00 8.61
N VAL A 112 -9.09 -6.42 7.45
CA VAL A 112 -8.20 -5.28 7.30
C VAL A 112 -8.85 -4.19 6.46
N LYS A 113 -8.62 -2.93 6.81
CA LYS A 113 -9.15 -1.79 6.08
C LYS A 113 -8.23 -0.57 6.19
N MET A 114 -8.02 0.10 5.07
CA MET A 114 -7.46 1.46 5.04
C MET A 114 -8.55 2.49 5.37
N PHE A 115 -8.28 3.35 6.34
CA PHE A 115 -9.07 4.52 6.66
C PHE A 115 -8.31 5.78 6.24
N PRO A 116 -8.74 6.49 5.18
CA PRO A 116 -8.11 7.75 4.77
C PRO A 116 -8.41 8.88 5.76
N ALA A 117 -7.60 9.94 5.71
CA ALA A 117 -7.66 11.12 6.55
C ALA A 117 -7.54 10.84 8.07
N ARG A 118 -6.94 9.71 8.47
CA ARG A 118 -6.69 9.35 9.87
C ARG A 118 -5.28 8.81 10.07
N LYS A 119 -4.69 9.10 11.23
CA LYS A 119 -3.47 8.44 11.72
C LYS A 119 -3.76 7.32 12.74
N THR A 120 -5.02 7.18 13.14
CA THR A 120 -5.46 6.23 14.17
C THR A 120 -6.70 5.48 13.74
N CYS A 121 -6.85 4.26 14.25
CA CYS A 121 -8.00 3.43 13.96
C CYS A 121 -9.24 3.81 14.79
N TYR A 122 -10.42 3.41 14.31
CA TYR A 122 -11.64 3.53 15.09
C TYR A 122 -11.63 2.60 16.31
N LYS A 123 -12.50 2.88 17.29
CA LYS A 123 -12.64 2.05 18.49
C LYS A 123 -12.86 0.57 18.10
N GLY A 124 -12.10 -0.32 18.72
CA GLY A 124 -12.15 -1.77 18.47
C GLY A 124 -11.29 -2.24 17.29
N TRP A 125 -10.70 -1.34 16.52
CA TRP A 125 -9.70 -1.67 15.49
C TRP A 125 -8.29 -1.49 16.04
N LYS A 126 -7.34 -2.21 15.45
CA LYS A 126 -5.92 -2.18 15.79
C LYS A 126 -5.12 -1.59 14.64
N LEU A 127 -4.16 -0.74 14.94
CA LEU A 127 -3.31 -0.11 13.95
C LEU A 127 -2.24 -1.10 13.48
N GLU A 128 -2.15 -1.30 12.18
CA GLU A 128 -1.07 -2.05 11.55
C GLU A 128 0.04 -1.09 11.11
N PHE A 129 -0.32 -0.02 10.40
CA PHE A 129 0.56 1.13 10.14
C PHE A 129 -0.25 2.37 9.72
N HIS A 130 0.37 3.54 9.74
CA HIS A 130 -0.18 4.78 9.18
C HIS A 130 0.85 5.48 8.31
N GLY A 131 0.40 6.46 7.54
CA GLY A 131 1.25 7.30 6.72
C GLY A 131 0.47 8.26 5.85
N TYR A 132 0.89 8.43 4.60
CA TYR A 132 0.29 9.38 3.66
C TYR A 132 -0.54 8.67 2.61
N LEU A 133 -1.70 9.25 2.31
CA LEU A 133 -2.53 8.82 1.21
C LEU A 133 -1.88 9.30 -0.08
N MET A 134 -1.55 8.38 -0.98
CA MET A 134 -0.84 8.70 -2.22
C MET A 134 -1.53 8.07 -3.44
N ALA A 135 -1.40 8.72 -4.59
CA ALA A 135 -1.95 8.33 -5.88
C ALA A 135 -1.10 8.94 -7.01
N GLY A 136 -1.48 8.76 -8.27
CA GLY A 136 -0.89 9.43 -9.42
C GLY A 136 -1.24 10.93 -9.46
N TYR A 137 -0.51 11.68 -10.28
CA TYR A 137 -0.80 13.09 -10.55
C TYR A 137 -2.11 13.22 -11.32
N HIS A 138 -2.90 14.24 -10.99
CA HIS A 138 -4.26 14.38 -11.47
C HIS A 138 -4.41 14.62 -12.98
N ASP A 139 -3.36 15.11 -13.67
CA ASP A 139 -3.38 15.30 -15.13
C ASP A 139 -2.82 14.09 -15.92
N HIS A 140 -2.40 13.03 -15.24
CA HIS A 140 -1.90 11.82 -15.90
C HIS A 140 -3.03 11.00 -16.54
N GLN A 141 -2.76 10.39 -17.70
CA GLN A 141 -3.76 9.57 -18.40
C GLN A 141 -4.07 8.26 -17.67
N ALA A 142 -3.08 7.65 -17.00
CA ALA A 142 -3.29 6.44 -16.23
C ALA A 142 -4.00 6.75 -14.90
N GLY A 143 -5.13 6.08 -14.66
CA GLY A 143 -5.77 6.07 -13.36
C GLY A 143 -4.93 5.30 -12.33
N THR A 144 -5.01 5.70 -11.06
CA THR A 144 -4.35 4.99 -9.95
C THR A 144 -5.31 4.88 -8.76
N MET A 145 -5.20 3.81 -7.98
CA MET A 145 -5.90 3.73 -6.69
C MET A 145 -5.22 4.57 -5.61
N TYR A 146 -6.01 5.13 -4.69
CA TYR A 146 -5.51 5.70 -3.45
C TYR A 146 -4.87 4.63 -2.58
N THR A 147 -3.60 4.84 -2.22
CA THR A 147 -2.77 3.87 -1.50
C THR A 147 -2.22 4.51 -0.23
N CYS A 148 -2.21 3.76 0.88
CA CYS A 148 -1.55 4.20 2.10
C CYS A 148 -0.07 3.82 2.06
N VAL A 149 0.80 4.81 1.93
CA VAL A 149 2.26 4.66 1.98
C VAL A 149 2.72 5.01 3.39
N ASP A 150 3.58 4.18 3.97
CA ASP A 150 4.04 4.31 5.37
C ASP A 150 4.59 5.71 5.70
N GLU A 151 4.39 6.18 6.94
CA GLU A 151 4.87 7.48 7.37
C GLU A 151 6.39 7.62 7.22
N HIS A 152 7.16 6.55 7.42
CA HIS A 152 8.61 6.58 7.29
C HIS A 152 9.08 5.63 6.18
N PRO A 153 8.87 6.00 4.90
CA PRO A 153 9.17 5.11 3.80
C PRO A 153 10.66 4.81 3.71
N ASP A 154 10.96 3.56 3.38
CA ASP A 154 12.24 3.12 2.90
C ASP A 154 12.39 3.46 1.41
N THR A 155 13.64 3.46 0.96
CA THR A 155 14.01 3.50 -0.46
C THR A 155 14.77 2.22 -0.85
N LEU A 156 14.91 2.01 -2.16
CA LEU A 156 15.74 0.97 -2.75
C LEU A 156 17.07 1.56 -3.23
N HIS A 157 18.14 0.78 -3.11
CA HIS A 157 19.47 1.21 -3.56
C HIS A 157 19.51 1.33 -5.09
N GLY A 158 20.11 2.40 -5.61
CA GLY A 158 20.22 2.63 -7.06
C GLY A 158 18.95 3.13 -7.76
N GLY A 159 17.84 3.28 -7.04
CA GLY A 159 16.60 3.87 -7.54
C GLY A 159 16.49 5.32 -7.10
N HIS A 160 17.09 6.25 -7.84
CA HIS A 160 16.98 7.71 -7.65
C HIS A 160 16.96 8.45 -9.00
N ALA A 161 16.74 7.72 -10.08
CA ALA A 161 16.74 8.23 -11.44
C ALA A 161 15.30 8.36 -11.90
N ASP A 162 15.00 9.43 -12.64
CA ASP A 162 13.69 9.72 -13.21
C ASP A 162 13.35 8.74 -14.35
N LYS A 163 12.72 7.62 -14.01
CA LYS A 163 12.33 6.55 -14.95
C LYS A 163 10.85 6.58 -15.30
N ASN A 164 10.06 7.37 -14.58
CA ASN A 164 8.64 7.65 -14.81
C ASN A 164 7.72 6.43 -14.88
N GLY A 165 7.87 5.46 -13.99
CA GLY A 165 7.03 4.25 -13.97
C GLY A 165 5.62 4.48 -13.41
N ARG A 166 5.27 3.73 -12.36
CA ARG A 166 4.11 4.05 -11.51
C ARG A 166 4.51 5.18 -10.54
N LEU A 167 3.71 6.21 -10.44
CA LEU A 167 4.09 7.39 -9.66
C LEU A 167 3.22 7.57 -8.41
N PHE A 168 3.85 7.89 -7.27
CA PHE A 168 3.17 8.22 -6.01
C PHE A 168 3.38 9.69 -5.64
N TYR A 169 2.31 10.47 -5.75
CA TYR A 169 2.15 11.83 -5.26
C TYR A 169 1.28 11.83 -4.01
N GLN A 170 1.52 12.76 -3.08
CA GLN A 170 0.61 12.95 -1.94
C GLN A 170 -0.76 13.44 -2.43
N ALA A 171 -1.83 12.87 -1.88
CA ALA A 171 -3.18 13.32 -2.16
C ALA A 171 -3.53 14.53 -1.30
N GLU A 172 -3.93 15.63 -1.93
CA GLU A 172 -4.38 16.85 -1.25
C GLU A 172 -5.90 16.90 -1.14
N ALA A 173 -6.42 17.49 -0.06
CA ALA A 173 -7.82 17.83 0.05
C ALA A 173 -8.17 19.02 -0.88
N ARG A 174 -9.19 18.85 -1.72
CA ARG A 174 -9.79 19.92 -2.51
C ARG A 174 -11.20 20.21 -2.01
N CYS A 175 -11.43 21.42 -1.51
CA CYS A 175 -12.71 21.90 -1.03
C CYS A 175 -13.71 22.07 -2.18
N GLY A 176 -15.00 22.01 -1.84
CA GLY A 176 -16.11 22.03 -2.79
C GLY A 176 -17.19 21.07 -2.30
N SER A 177 -17.40 19.97 -3.02
CA SER A 177 -18.22 18.86 -2.52
C SER A 177 -17.59 18.19 -1.28
N LEU A 178 -16.26 18.29 -1.11
CA LEU A 178 -15.60 17.97 0.15
C LEU A 178 -15.83 19.13 1.15
N LYS A 179 -16.40 18.80 2.31
CA LYS A 179 -16.70 19.79 3.36
C LYS A 179 -15.43 20.40 3.95
N CYS A 180 -15.34 21.73 3.89
CA CYS A 180 -14.28 22.51 4.53
C CYS A 180 -14.91 23.61 5.39
N PRO A 181 -14.92 23.51 6.73
CA PRO A 181 -14.35 22.45 7.59
C PRO A 181 -15.13 21.12 7.56
N PRO A 182 -14.55 19.98 8.04
CA PRO A 182 -13.30 19.86 8.81
C PRO A 182 -12.03 19.65 7.97
N TYR A 183 -12.14 19.44 6.66
CA TYR A 183 -10.98 19.41 5.78
C TYR A 183 -10.46 20.83 5.51
N VAL A 184 -9.23 20.92 5.01
CA VAL A 184 -8.57 22.19 4.70
C VAL A 184 -8.03 22.11 3.28
N GLU A 185 -8.33 23.13 2.48
CA GLU A 185 -7.87 23.24 1.09
C GLU A 185 -6.37 23.04 0.98
N GLY A 186 -5.94 22.21 0.03
CA GLY A 186 -4.54 21.91 -0.28
C GLY A 186 -3.81 21.08 0.77
N ARG A 187 -4.46 20.65 1.86
CA ARG A 187 -3.77 19.88 2.90
C ARG A 187 -3.62 18.41 2.49
N GLU A 188 -2.41 17.88 2.62
CA GLU A 188 -2.10 16.49 2.34
C GLU A 188 -2.83 15.55 3.30
N LEU A 189 -3.42 14.50 2.72
CA LEU A 189 -4.20 13.51 3.45
C LEU A 189 -3.29 12.40 3.98
N VAL A 190 -3.49 12.07 5.24
CA VAL A 190 -2.90 10.90 5.89
C VAL A 190 -3.81 9.68 5.74
N CYS A 191 -3.34 8.51 6.17
CA CYS A 191 -4.10 7.26 6.15
C CYS A 191 -3.64 6.32 7.26
N ALA A 192 -4.53 5.42 7.67
CA ALA A 192 -4.23 4.35 8.62
C ALA A 192 -4.75 3.02 8.08
N VAL A 193 -3.89 2.01 8.01
CA VAL A 193 -4.28 0.64 7.76
C VAL A 193 -4.52 -0.05 9.09
N CYS A 194 -5.72 -0.57 9.26
CA CYS A 194 -6.22 -1.06 10.52
C CYS A 194 -6.81 -2.46 10.36
N SER A 195 -6.67 -3.28 11.38
CA SER A 195 -7.23 -4.63 11.44
C SER A 195 -8.25 -4.78 12.57
N LYS A 196 -9.12 -5.78 12.47
CA LYS A 196 -10.06 -6.13 13.54
C LYS A 196 -10.19 -7.65 13.66
N GLU A 197 -10.39 -8.10 14.89
CA GLU A 197 -10.76 -9.48 15.27
C GLU A 197 -12.18 -9.84 14.83
#